data_AF-A0A2N7QNX6-F1
#
_entry.id   AF-A0A2N7QNX6-F1
#
_cell.length_a   1.000
_cell.length_b   1.000
_cell.length_c   1.000
_cell.angle_alpha   90.00
_cell.angle_beta   90.00
_cell.angle_gamma   90.00
#
_symmetry.space_group_name_H-M   'P 1'
#
loop_
_entity.id
_entity.type
_entity.pdbx_description
1 polymer ?
#
loop_
_entity_poly.entity_id
_entity_poly.type
_entity_poly.pdbx_seq_one_letter_code
_entity_poly.pdbx_strand_id
1 'polypeptide(L)' 'MGNDLDINHGVDFERALERLQHAAGKIFRQYREAKHRNGDEAEVERLRQAYIDAQCEAESLSSRDEAAIRAVLARPI' A
#
# COMPACT_ATOMS: atom_id res chain seq x y z
N MET A 1 18.07 28.94 9.67
CA MET A 1 18.63 27.56 9.59
C MET A 1 17.49 26.64 9.18
N GLY A 2 17.77 25.72 8.26
CA GLY A 2 16.83 25.11 7.32
C GLY A 2 15.61 24.41 7.95
N ASN A 3 14.44 24.75 7.41
CA ASN A 3 13.16 24.09 7.65
C ASN A 3 12.73 23.32 6.38
N ASP A 4 13.68 22.65 5.73
CA ASP A 4 13.50 21.89 4.48
C ASP A 4 13.18 20.40 4.74
N LEU A 5 12.76 20.04 5.95
CA LEU A 5 12.68 18.64 6.38
C LEU A 5 11.36 17.92 6.09
N ASP A 6 10.30 18.60 5.63
CA ASP A 6 8.95 18.00 5.76
C ASP A 6 8.11 17.90 4.48
N ILE A 7 8.51 18.52 3.36
CA ILE A 7 7.65 18.53 2.16
C ILE A 7 7.82 17.25 1.31
N ASN A 8 9.02 16.66 1.29
CA ASN A 8 9.28 15.48 0.46
C ASN A 8 8.80 14.16 1.10
N HIS A 9 8.75 14.07 2.43
CA HIS A 9 8.35 12.83 3.12
C HIS A 9 6.87 12.48 2.88
N GLY A 10 5.97 13.46 2.90
CA GLY A 10 4.55 13.25 2.59
C GLY A 10 4.34 12.83 1.12
N VAL A 11 5.05 13.47 0.19
CA VAL A 11 4.95 13.15 -1.25
C VAL A 11 5.52 11.75 -1.57
N ASP A 12 6.60 11.35 -0.91
CA ASP A 12 7.17 10.01 -1.06
C ASP A 12 6.27 8.92 -0.44
N PHE A 13 5.59 9.24 0.66
CA PHE A 13 4.60 8.37 1.29
C PHE A 13 3.37 8.16 0.42
N GLU A 14 2.73 9.24 -0.05
CA GLU A 14 1.57 9.18 -0.93
C GLU A 14 1.89 8.41 -2.22
N ARG A 15 3.08 8.62 -2.79
CA ARG A 15 3.57 7.85 -3.95
C ARG A 15 3.82 6.38 -3.64
N ALA A 16 4.35 6.05 -2.48
CA ALA A 16 4.57 4.66 -2.07
C ALA A 16 3.22 3.94 -1.87
N LEU A 17 2.25 4.60 -1.22
CA LEU A 17 0.91 4.08 -1.04
C LEU A 17 0.17 3.91 -2.37
N GLU A 18 0.25 4.90 -3.27
CA GLU A 18 -0.33 4.83 -4.62
C GLU A 18 0.27 3.68 -5.44
N ARG A 19 1.59 3.47 -5.36
CA ARG A 19 2.26 2.34 -6.03
C ARG A 19 1.78 0.99 -5.50
N LEU A 20 1.64 0.84 -4.18
CA LEU A 20 1.12 -0.38 -3.55
C LEU A 20 -0.33 -0.65 -3.97
N GLN A 21 -1.19 0.36 -3.94
CA GLN A 21 -2.58 0.23 -4.38
C GLN A 21 -2.67 -0.13 -5.87
N HIS A 22 -1.85 0.50 -6.70
CA HIS A 22 -1.79 0.20 -8.13
C HIS A 22 -1.27 -1.22 -8.41
N ALA A 23 -0.28 -1.69 -7.64
CA ALA A 23 0.19 -3.07 -7.71
C ALA A 23 -0.91 -4.07 -7.29
N ALA A 24 -1.60 -3.83 -6.18
CA ALA A 24 -2.74 -4.64 -5.74
C ALA A 24 -3.84 -4.68 -6.81
N GLY A 25 -4.16 -3.54 -7.44
CA GLY A 25 -5.14 -3.48 -8.53
C GLY A 25 -4.72 -4.21 -9.82
N LYS A 26 -3.41 -4.34 -10.08
CA LYS A 26 -2.90 -5.19 -11.17
C LYS A 26 -3.05 -6.67 -10.84
N ILE A 27 -2.65 -7.07 -9.63
CA ILE A 27 -2.76 -8.46 -9.16
C ILE A 27 -4.24 -8.90 -9.13
N PHE A 28 -5.14 -8.04 -8.68
CA PHE A 28 -6.59 -8.33 -8.69
C PHE A 28 -7.14 -8.54 -10.11
N ARG A 29 -6.67 -7.75 -11.09
CA ARG A 29 -7.06 -7.94 -12.49
C ARG A 29 -6.57 -9.29 -13.02
N GLN A 30 -5.32 -9.67 -12.73
CA GLN A 30 -4.77 -10.97 -13.10
C GLN A 30 -5.53 -12.12 -12.43
N TYR A 31 -5.83 -12.01 -11.13
CA TYR A 31 -6.68 -12.95 -10.40
C TYR A 31 -8.04 -13.12 -11.07
N ARG A 32 -8.68 -12.01 -11.43
CA ARG A 32 -10.01 -12.01 -12.07
C ARG A 32 -9.96 -12.67 -13.44
N GLU A 33 -8.91 -12.43 -14.23
CA GLU A 33 -8.71 -13.06 -15.53
C GLU A 33 -8.42 -14.57 -15.41
N ALA A 34 -7.55 -14.96 -14.47
CA ALA A 34 -7.25 -16.36 -14.19
C ALA A 34 -8.52 -17.13 -13.76
N LYS A 35 -9.31 -16.53 -12.85
CA LYS A 35 -10.59 -17.10 -12.41
C LYS A 35 -11.61 -17.22 -13.54
N HIS A 36 -11.69 -16.23 -14.44
CA HIS A 36 -12.63 -16.25 -15.57
C HIS A 36 -12.27 -17.26 -16.66
N ARG A 37 -10.99 -17.60 -16.82
CA ARG A 37 -10.51 -18.52 -17.86
C ARG A 37 -10.46 -20.00 -17.44
N ASN A 38 -11.01 -20.36 -16.27
CA ASN A 38 -10.72 -21.65 -15.62
C ASN A 38 -9.20 -21.90 -15.52
N GLY A 39 -8.45 -20.85 -15.14
CA GLY A 39 -7.03 -20.96 -14.86
C GLY A 39 -6.76 -21.90 -13.68
N ASP A 40 -5.55 -22.43 -13.63
CA ASP A 40 -5.08 -23.34 -12.59
C ASP A 40 -5.42 -22.81 -11.18
N GLU A 41 -6.05 -23.64 -10.36
CA GLU A 41 -6.52 -23.27 -9.02
C GLU A 41 -5.35 -22.81 -8.14
N ALA A 42 -4.16 -23.41 -8.33
CA ALA A 42 -2.94 -23.01 -7.64
C ALA A 42 -2.40 -21.63 -8.11
N GLU A 43 -2.70 -21.22 -9.33
CA GLU A 43 -2.37 -19.87 -9.82
C GLU A 43 -3.36 -18.83 -9.30
N VAL A 44 -4.65 -19.17 -9.26
CA VAL A 44 -5.69 -18.34 -8.66
C VAL A 44 -5.44 -18.09 -7.18
N GLU A 45 -5.07 -19.11 -6.40
CA GLU A 45 -4.77 -18.96 -4.97
C GLU A 45 -3.47 -18.18 -4.74
N ARG A 46 -2.43 -18.38 -5.57
CA ARG A 46 -1.20 -17.56 -5.50
C ARG A 46 -1.47 -16.07 -5.76
N LEU A 47 -2.27 -15.75 -6.78
CA LEU A 47 -2.63 -14.37 -7.08
C LEU A 47 -3.50 -13.75 -5.98
N ARG A 48 -4.38 -14.55 -5.35
CA ARG A 48 -5.17 -14.13 -4.20
C ARG A 48 -4.30 -13.79 -3.00
N GLN A 49 -3.34 -14.64 -2.65
CA GLN A 49 -2.43 -14.38 -1.54
C GLN A 49 -1.57 -13.14 -1.79
N ALA A 50 -1.02 -13.00 -3.00
CA ALA A 50 -0.24 -11.82 -3.39
C ALA A 50 -1.06 -10.52 -3.32
N TYR A 51 -2.36 -10.58 -3.61
CA TYR A 51 -3.26 -9.43 -3.44
C TYR A 51 -3.45 -9.08 -1.95
N ILE A 52 -3.68 -10.08 -1.10
CA ILE A 52 -3.84 -9.88 0.36
C ILE A 52 -2.57 -9.28 0.94
N ASP A 53 -1.39 -9.81 0.60
CA ASP A 53 -0.10 -9.33 1.09
C ASP A 53 0.10 -7.85 0.70
N ALA A 54 -0.19 -7.48 -0.55
CA ALA A 54 -0.10 -6.10 -1.02
C ALA A 54 -1.10 -5.16 -0.30
N GLN A 55 -2.30 -5.64 0.06
CA GLN A 55 -3.24 -4.86 0.87
C GLN A 55 -2.74 -4.67 2.31
N CYS A 56 -2.21 -5.72 2.94
CA CYS A 56 -1.63 -5.64 4.27
C CYS A 56 -0.42 -4.70 4.33
N GLU A 57 0.43 -4.70 3.30
CA GLU A 57 1.54 -3.74 3.21
C GLU A 57 1.04 -2.29 3.11
N ALA A 58 0.01 -2.03 2.30
CA ALA A 58 -0.59 -0.70 2.19
C ALA A 58 -1.23 -0.22 3.50
N GLU A 59 -1.93 -1.11 4.21
CA GLU A 59 -2.54 -0.82 5.52
C GLU A 59 -1.49 -0.57 6.61
N SER A 60 -0.42 -1.36 6.62
CA SER A 60 0.70 -1.19 7.54
C SER A 60 1.40 0.15 7.31
N LEU A 61 1.58 0.52 6.05
CA LEU A 61 2.16 1.80 5.65
C LEU A 61 1.25 2.96 6.12
N SER A 62 -0.06 2.88 5.87
CA SER A 62 -1.06 3.86 6.34
C SER A 62 -1.06 4.04 7.86
N SER A 63 -0.99 2.94 8.61
CA SER A 63 -1.03 2.97 10.07
C SER A 63 0.22 3.61 10.69
N ARG A 64 1.40 3.41 10.06
CA ARG A 64 2.66 4.02 10.48
C ARG A 64 2.64 5.55 10.30
N ASP A 65 2.07 6.02 9.21
CA ASP A 65 1.93 7.45 8.94
C ASP A 65 0.97 8.12 9.92
N GLU A 66 -0.19 7.50 10.17
CA GLU A 66 -1.13 8.00 11.18
C GLU A 66 -0.47 8.13 12.56
N ALA A 67 0.31 7.14 12.97
CA ALA A 67 1.05 7.17 14.23
C ALA A 67 2.09 8.30 14.26
N ALA A 68 2.81 8.53 13.16
CA ALA A 68 3.78 9.62 13.05
C ALA A 68 3.11 11.00 13.12
N ILE A 69 2.00 11.19 12.41
CA ILE A 69 1.20 12.43 12.44
C ILE A 69 0.68 12.70 13.85
N ARG A 70 0.10 11.70 14.52
CA ARG A 70 -0.39 11.83 15.90
C ARG A 70 0.73 12.23 16.86
N ALA A 71 1.94 11.67 16.70
CA ALA A 71 3.09 12.01 17.54
C ALA A 71 3.54 13.47 17.37
N VAL A 72 3.49 14.00 16.15
CA VAL A 72 3.80 15.42 15.88
C VAL A 72 2.74 16.34 16.50
N LEU A 73 1.45 16.04 16.32
CA LEU A 73 0.35 16.83 16.86
C LEU A 73 0.27 16.80 18.40
N ALA A 74 0.77 15.74 19.04
CA ALA A 74 0.80 15.59 20.49
C ALA A 74 1.93 16.37 21.19
N ARG A 75 2.86 16.99 20.44
CA ARG A 75 3.93 17.80 21.05
C ARG A 75 3.36 19.14 21.55
N PRO A 76 3.50 19.47 22.84
CA PRO A 76 3.13 20.79 23.34
C PRO A 76 4.06 21.86 22.73
N ILE A 77 3.47 22.97 22.32
CA ILE A 77 4.13 24.15 21.75
C ILE A 77 4.91 24.90 22.82
#